data_AF-A0A3D9ZP98-F1
#
_entry.id   AF-A0A3D9ZP98-F1
#
_cell.length_a   1.000
_cell.length_b   1.000
_cell.length_c   1.000
_cell.angle_alpha   90.00
_cell.angle_beta   90.00
_cell.angle_gamma   90.00
#
_symmetry.space_group_name_H-M   'P 1'
#
loop_
_entity.id
_entity.type
_entity.pdbx_description
1 polymer ?
#
loop_
_entity_poly.entity_id
_entity_poly.type
_entity_poly.pdbx_seq_one_letter_code
_entity_poly.pdbx_strand_id
1 'polypeptide(L)'
;MNRADPDIVAVRDLPPGPIEPTDESVSRTWHTLTRLQTPRPRSRYRRWVPAAAALVVAGLAATGVVLIPDGGADPGVGVGSAPSAPTSPTNPKGGPSGGGALNSAPPLGPPLTLGSSKSINARQSLDRLAAKAAGSPTDTVQPAQFIYTRMWGVTSSDNIGDAAPGKMARDEIEFWFTPEGMTAAAITRNGVPDQGAAAPTGPVDHPYIWQPTPEWLAGLPTQPAALKAALLEGIGDNDKWSDDHLLAKEIGELLVSSESLLPADVRVAMLKSIKTWKGLSARETVFDGKRVWAIRQTEQGRFDELLFDPTTGRAVGRANGIGDTISYQVLWTHKVVGKAGER
;
A
#
# COMPACT_ATOMS: atom_id res chain seq x y z
N MET A 1 -31.94 -21.28 -25.76
CA MET A 1 -31.27 -20.58 -26.86
C MET A 1 -31.67 -21.26 -28.16
N ASN A 2 -32.31 -20.50 -29.05
CA ASN A 2 -32.84 -21.03 -30.30
C ASN A 2 -31.72 -21.10 -31.35
N ARG A 3 -31.67 -22.14 -32.19
CA ARG A 3 -30.65 -22.28 -33.24
C ARG A 3 -30.74 -21.21 -34.34
N ALA A 4 -31.83 -20.46 -34.36
CA ALA A 4 -32.08 -19.36 -35.28
C ALA A 4 -31.73 -17.98 -34.70
N ASP A 5 -31.01 -17.92 -33.57
CA ASP A 5 -30.57 -16.66 -33.00
C ASP A 5 -29.58 -15.97 -33.97
N PRO A 6 -29.85 -14.72 -34.43
CA PRO A 6 -29.05 -14.04 -35.44
C PRO A 6 -27.55 -13.97 -35.09
N ASP A 7 -27.21 -13.93 -33.80
CA ASP A 7 -25.82 -13.92 -33.36
C ASP A 7 -25.11 -15.27 -33.61
N ILE A 8 -25.84 -16.39 -33.53
CA ILE A 8 -25.31 -17.73 -33.82
C ILE A 8 -25.11 -17.94 -35.32
N VAL A 9 -25.96 -17.34 -36.15
CA VAL A 9 -25.82 -17.36 -37.62
C VAL A 9 -24.60 -16.53 -38.04
N ALA A 10 -24.41 -15.34 -37.46
CA ALA A 10 -23.30 -14.44 -37.79
C ALA A 10 -21.91 -15.06 -37.50
N VAL A 11 -21.78 -15.86 -36.44
CA VAL A 11 -20.53 -16.57 -36.12
C VAL A 11 -20.23 -17.70 -37.11
N ARG A 12 -21.28 -18.28 -37.72
CA ARG A 12 -21.16 -19.45 -38.58
C ARG A 12 -20.78 -19.10 -40.03
N ASP A 13 -21.09 -17.88 -40.45
CA ASP A 13 -20.77 -17.36 -41.79
C ASP A 13 -19.38 -16.72 -41.88
N LEU A 14 -18.58 -16.76 -40.80
CA LEU A 14 -17.19 -16.33 -40.85
C LEU A 14 -16.36 -17.28 -41.73
N PRO A 15 -15.56 -16.77 -42.69
CA PRO A 15 -14.76 -17.60 -43.57
C PRO A 15 -13.75 -18.42 -42.77
N PRO A 16 -13.49 -19.69 -43.14
CA PRO A 16 -12.57 -20.55 -42.42
C PRO A 16 -11.13 -20.02 -42.57
N GLY A 17 -10.63 -19.43 -41.50
CA GLY A 17 -9.25 -18.94 -41.34
C GLY A 17 -9.05 -18.34 -39.94
N PRO A 18 -7.80 -18.28 -39.44
CA PRO A 18 -7.51 -17.65 -38.16
C PRO A 18 -7.66 -16.13 -38.33
N ILE A 19 -8.87 -15.62 -38.14
CA ILE A 19 -9.08 -14.20 -37.96
C ILE A 19 -8.67 -13.92 -36.51
N GLU A 20 -7.42 -13.52 -36.31
CA GLU A 20 -7.04 -12.90 -35.05
C GLU A 20 -7.97 -11.70 -34.83
N PRO A 21 -8.65 -11.62 -33.67
CA PRO A 21 -9.49 -10.48 -33.38
C PRO A 21 -8.62 -9.23 -33.45
N THR A 22 -9.04 -8.25 -34.24
CA THR A 22 -8.32 -6.98 -34.29
C THR A 22 -8.34 -6.33 -32.91
N ASP A 23 -7.27 -5.64 -32.53
CA ASP A 23 -7.16 -4.93 -31.25
C ASP A 23 -8.35 -4.00 -30.99
N GLU A 24 -8.93 -3.45 -32.07
CA GLU A 24 -10.12 -2.63 -32.03
C GLU A 24 -11.39 -3.42 -31.62
N SER A 25 -11.54 -4.66 -32.09
CA SER A 25 -12.64 -5.54 -31.70
C SER A 25 -12.55 -5.95 -30.23
N VAL A 26 -11.34 -6.22 -29.74
CA VAL A 26 -11.10 -6.54 -28.33
C VAL A 26 -11.43 -5.33 -27.45
N SER A 27 -10.97 -4.15 -27.85
CA SER A 27 -11.20 -2.89 -27.12
C SER A 27 -12.69 -2.53 -27.02
N ARG A 28 -13.46 -2.69 -28.11
CA ARG A 28 -14.91 -2.41 -28.11
C ARG A 28 -15.68 -3.40 -27.23
N THR A 29 -15.37 -4.69 -27.29
CA THR A 29 -16.01 -5.71 -26.45
C THR A 29 -15.71 -5.45 -24.97
N TRP A 30 -14.47 -5.07 -24.66
CA TRP A 30 -14.05 -4.77 -23.29
C TRP A 30 -14.77 -3.52 -22.73
N HIS A 31 -14.88 -2.45 -23.51
CA HIS A 31 -15.64 -1.26 -23.14
C HIS A 31 -17.13 -1.54 -22.94
N THR A 32 -17.70 -2.44 -23.74
CA THR A 32 -19.12 -2.81 -23.62
C THR A 32 -19.37 -3.61 -22.34
N LEU A 33 -18.47 -4.54 -21.99
CA LEU A 33 -18.56 -5.32 -20.75
C LEU A 33 -18.42 -4.46 -19.50
N THR A 34 -17.50 -3.50 -19.49
CA THR A 34 -17.29 -2.61 -18.33
C THR A 34 -18.43 -1.60 -18.15
N ARG A 35 -19.04 -1.12 -19.23
CA ARG A 35 -20.21 -0.21 -19.15
C ARG A 35 -21.45 -0.85 -18.52
N LEU A 36 -21.58 -2.18 -18.63
CA LEU A 36 -22.68 -2.93 -18.01
C LEU A 36 -22.45 -3.23 -16.53
N GLN A 37 -21.21 -3.07 -16.04
CA GLN A 37 -20.86 -3.36 -14.64
C GLN A 37 -20.96 -2.16 -13.70
N THR A 38 -21.21 -0.93 -14.18
CA THR A 38 -21.46 0.20 -13.29
C THR A 38 -22.78 -0.01 -12.51
N PRO A 39 -22.74 -0.20 -11.18
CA PRO A 39 -23.95 -0.40 -10.40
C PRO A 39 -24.79 0.88 -10.42
N ARG A 40 -26.08 0.76 -10.73
CA ARG A 40 -27.03 1.88 -10.63
C ARG A 40 -27.05 2.40 -9.18
N PRO A 41 -27.00 3.73 -8.96
CA PRO A 41 -27.03 4.31 -7.62
C PRO A 41 -28.34 3.93 -6.93
N ARG A 42 -28.25 3.12 -5.87
CA ARG A 42 -29.39 2.82 -4.99
C ARG A 42 -29.53 3.98 -4.00
N SER A 43 -30.53 4.84 -4.20
CA SER A 43 -30.93 5.84 -3.22
C SER A 43 -31.39 5.14 -1.94
N ARG A 44 -30.60 5.23 -0.86
CA ARG A 44 -31.00 4.71 0.44
C ARG A 44 -31.81 5.78 1.18
N TYR A 45 -33.12 5.57 1.25
CA TYR A 45 -34.00 6.24 2.21
C TYR A 45 -33.51 5.96 3.63
N ARG A 46 -33.18 7.03 4.35
CA ARG A 46 -32.76 7.04 5.76
C ARG A 46 -34.01 6.94 6.64
N ARG A 47 -34.34 5.73 7.12
CA ARG A 47 -35.34 5.54 8.18
C ARG A 47 -34.71 5.88 9.53
N TRP A 48 -35.26 6.90 10.19
CA TRP A 48 -34.97 7.26 11.57
C TRP A 48 -35.72 6.29 12.50
N VAL A 49 -35.05 5.80 13.54
CA VAL A 49 -35.68 5.14 14.70
C VAL A 49 -35.26 5.94 15.93
N PRO A 50 -36.19 6.37 16.79
CA PRO A 50 -35.87 7.03 18.05
C PRO A 50 -35.62 5.99 19.15
N ALA A 51 -34.61 6.20 19.98
CA ALA A 51 -34.51 5.53 21.27
C ALA A 51 -33.97 6.49 22.33
N ALA A 52 -34.65 6.45 23.48
CA ALA A 52 -34.67 7.45 24.53
C ALA A 52 -33.54 7.33 25.56
N ALA A 53 -33.45 8.36 26.39
CA ALA A 53 -32.41 8.72 27.35
C ALA A 53 -32.26 7.83 28.61
N ALA A 54 -31.04 7.87 29.19
CA ALA A 54 -30.76 8.11 30.63
C ALA A 54 -29.25 8.43 30.79
N LEU A 55 -28.84 9.68 31.08
CA LEU A 55 -28.38 10.27 32.37
C LEU A 55 -27.17 9.52 33.01
N VAL A 56 -26.07 10.09 33.56
CA VAL A 56 -25.52 11.43 33.93
C VAL A 56 -24.04 11.20 34.30
N VAL A 57 -23.11 12.14 34.03
CA VAL A 57 -22.19 12.80 34.99
C VAL A 57 -21.40 13.89 34.24
N ALA A 58 -21.27 15.05 34.91
CA ALA A 58 -20.80 16.34 34.44
C ALA A 58 -19.27 16.49 34.25
N GLY A 59 -18.87 17.45 33.40
CA GLY A 59 -17.50 17.99 33.34
C GLY A 59 -17.32 19.03 32.23
N LEU A 60 -17.19 20.30 32.61
CA LEU A 60 -17.03 21.52 31.80
C LEU A 60 -15.95 21.48 30.69
N ALA A 61 -16.28 21.98 29.49
CA ALA A 61 -15.47 22.95 28.74
C ALA A 61 -16.28 23.56 27.57
N ALA A 62 -16.27 24.89 27.47
CA ALA A 62 -16.94 25.64 26.42
C ALA A 62 -16.13 25.61 25.12
N THR A 63 -16.76 25.24 24.01
CA THR A 63 -16.22 25.45 22.66
C THR A 63 -17.28 26.10 21.77
N GLY A 64 -16.97 27.31 21.31
CA GLY A 64 -17.72 27.98 20.26
C GLY A 64 -17.54 27.26 18.93
N VAL A 65 -18.64 27.00 18.25
CA VAL A 65 -18.65 26.42 16.91
C VAL A 65 -18.56 27.55 15.89
N VAL A 66 -17.45 27.64 15.17
CA VAL A 66 -17.34 28.41 13.94
C VAL A 66 -17.60 27.44 12.78
N LEU A 67 -18.68 27.71 12.03
CA LEU A 67 -18.94 27.08 10.74
C LEU A 67 -18.01 27.70 9.70
N ILE A 68 -17.13 26.89 9.10
CA ILE A 68 -16.38 27.24 7.90
C ILE A 68 -16.93 26.40 6.74
N PRO A 69 -17.38 27.01 5.63
CA PRO A 69 -17.92 26.29 4.50
C PRO A 69 -16.85 25.62 3.65
N ASP A 70 -17.24 24.47 3.10
CA ASP A 70 -16.54 23.58 2.19
C ASP A 70 -15.81 24.28 1.03
N GLY A 71 -14.57 23.85 0.82
CA GLY A 71 -13.74 24.14 -0.35
C GLY A 71 -12.69 23.05 -0.51
N GLY A 72 -13.12 21.84 -0.86
CA GLY A 72 -12.28 20.65 -1.00
C GLY A 72 -11.27 20.78 -2.15
N ALA A 73 -10.06 21.22 -1.81
CA ALA A 73 -8.86 20.95 -2.60
C ALA A 73 -8.23 19.66 -2.09
N ASP A 74 -8.06 18.71 -3.00
CA ASP A 74 -7.43 17.40 -2.84
C ASP A 74 -5.99 17.55 -2.28
N PRO A 75 -5.66 17.07 -1.06
CA PRO A 75 -4.27 16.94 -0.68
C PRO A 75 -3.68 15.77 -1.48
N GLY A 76 -3.03 16.11 -2.58
CA GLY A 76 -2.33 15.17 -3.44
C GLY A 76 -1.44 14.24 -2.61
N VAL A 77 -1.75 12.95 -2.72
CA VAL A 77 -1.04 11.85 -2.07
C VAL A 77 0.34 11.75 -2.74
N GLY A 78 1.36 12.26 -2.06
CA GLY A 78 2.76 12.08 -2.45
C GLY A 78 3.11 10.60 -2.42
N VAL A 79 3.52 10.06 -3.57
CA VAL A 79 4.13 8.74 -3.69
C VAL A 79 5.45 8.74 -2.89
N GLY A 80 5.46 8.04 -1.76
CA GLY A 80 6.67 7.77 -0.98
C GLY A 80 7.03 8.81 0.09
N SER A 81 6.09 9.59 0.62
CA SER A 81 6.36 10.27 1.89
C SER A 81 6.51 9.22 2.98
N ALA A 82 7.66 9.20 3.66
CA ALA A 82 7.84 8.52 4.94
C ALA A 82 6.63 8.76 5.86
N PRO A 83 6.33 7.87 6.84
CA PRO A 83 5.22 8.06 7.79
C PRO A 83 5.22 9.50 8.28
N SER A 84 4.07 10.17 8.07
CA SER A 84 3.89 11.62 8.12
C SER A 84 4.68 12.26 9.26
N ALA A 85 5.76 12.97 8.93
CA ALA A 85 6.36 13.92 9.86
C ALA A 85 5.32 15.00 10.21
N PRO A 86 5.26 15.49 11.45
CA PRO A 86 4.36 16.58 11.81
C PRO A 86 4.65 17.81 10.93
N THR A 87 3.59 18.48 10.51
CA THR A 87 3.63 19.68 9.66
C THR A 87 4.53 20.75 10.29
N SER A 88 5.67 21.03 9.64
CA SER A 88 6.51 22.18 10.01
C SER A 88 5.71 23.48 9.83
N PRO A 89 5.77 24.42 10.79
CA PRO A 89 5.12 25.71 10.65
C PRO A 89 5.68 26.46 9.44
N THR A 90 4.77 27.01 8.65
CA THR A 90 4.98 27.81 7.43
C THR A 90 6.17 28.76 7.53
N ASN A 91 7.22 28.50 6.75
CA ASN A 91 8.28 29.49 6.52
C ASN A 91 7.82 30.54 5.48
N PRO A 92 8.15 31.83 5.66
CA PRO A 92 7.70 32.91 4.80
C PRO A 92 8.39 32.88 3.42
N LYS A 93 7.61 33.26 2.40
CA LYS A 93 8.03 33.48 1.01
C LYS A 93 9.24 34.42 0.93
N GLY A 94 10.36 33.93 0.39
CA GLY A 94 11.42 34.79 -0.15
C GLY A 94 12.82 34.20 0.00
N GLY A 95 13.30 33.46 -1.00
CA GLY A 95 14.69 32.99 -1.09
C GLY A 95 15.08 32.67 -2.54
N PRO A 96 16.35 32.89 -2.94
CA PRO A 96 16.75 33.12 -4.32
C PRO A 96 16.78 31.86 -5.19
N SER A 97 16.47 32.03 -6.47
CA SER A 97 16.54 31.03 -7.53
C SER A 97 18.01 30.68 -7.83
N GLY A 98 18.58 29.75 -7.07
CA GLY A 98 19.92 29.23 -7.27
C GLY A 98 19.91 28.06 -8.26
N GLY A 99 20.37 28.30 -9.49
CA GLY A 99 20.55 27.30 -10.53
C GLY A 99 21.73 26.36 -10.25
N GLY A 100 21.61 25.49 -9.25
CA GLY A 100 22.54 24.39 -9.02
C GLY A 100 22.34 23.32 -10.10
N ALA A 101 23.40 22.99 -10.83
CA ALA A 101 23.41 21.93 -11.81
C ALA A 101 22.94 20.61 -11.17
N LEU A 102 21.74 20.18 -11.54
CA LEU A 102 21.19 18.88 -11.17
C LEU A 102 22.17 17.82 -11.67
N ASN A 103 22.80 17.11 -10.74
CA ASN A 103 23.57 15.90 -11.04
C ASN A 103 22.69 15.02 -11.94
N SER A 104 23.10 14.89 -13.19
CA SER A 104 22.32 14.18 -14.21
C SER A 104 22.26 12.73 -13.80
N ALA A 105 21.11 12.30 -13.25
CA ALA A 105 20.87 10.91 -12.95
C ALA A 105 21.12 10.07 -14.21
N PRO A 106 21.74 8.89 -14.09
CA PRO A 106 22.02 8.03 -15.23
C PRO A 106 20.74 7.76 -16.05
N PRO A 107 20.85 7.63 -17.38
CA PRO A 107 19.70 7.44 -18.26
C PRO A 107 18.88 6.23 -17.84
N LEU A 108 17.57 6.46 -17.69
CA LEU A 108 16.62 5.46 -17.20
C LEU A 108 16.46 4.33 -18.22
N GLY A 109 16.47 3.09 -17.71
CA GLY A 109 16.07 1.93 -18.51
C GLY A 109 14.57 1.97 -18.86
N PRO A 110 14.11 1.14 -19.82
CA PRO A 110 12.69 1.05 -20.17
C PRO A 110 11.82 0.72 -18.93
N PRO A 111 10.53 1.11 -18.94
CA PRO A 111 9.60 0.75 -17.86
C PRO A 111 9.66 -0.76 -17.64
N LEU A 112 9.74 -1.17 -16.36
CA LEU A 112 9.76 -2.59 -16.02
C LEU A 112 8.46 -3.22 -16.50
N THR A 113 8.54 -3.98 -17.59
CA THR A 113 7.46 -4.90 -17.95
C THR A 113 7.26 -5.81 -16.76
N LEU A 114 6.03 -5.89 -16.26
CA LEU A 114 5.60 -6.97 -15.40
C LEU A 114 6.07 -8.27 -16.06
N GLY A 115 7.12 -8.89 -15.51
CA GLY A 115 7.65 -10.12 -16.07
C GLY A 115 6.54 -11.14 -16.22
N SER A 116 6.76 -12.17 -17.05
CA SER A 116 5.79 -13.25 -17.24
C SER A 116 5.21 -13.68 -15.90
N SER A 117 3.91 -13.44 -15.72
CA SER A 117 3.24 -13.70 -14.46
C SER A 117 2.25 -14.83 -14.62
N LYS A 118 2.16 -15.69 -13.62
CA LYS A 118 1.25 -16.82 -13.58
C LYS A 118 0.18 -16.53 -12.55
N SER A 119 -1.08 -16.45 -12.96
CA SER A 119 -2.20 -16.35 -12.02
C SER A 119 -2.24 -17.55 -11.09
N ILE A 120 -2.45 -17.31 -9.80
CA ILE A 120 -2.56 -18.32 -8.76
C ILE A 120 -3.77 -18.03 -7.86
N ASN A 121 -4.26 -19.04 -7.13
CA ASN A 121 -5.38 -18.84 -6.22
C ASN A 121 -4.93 -18.06 -4.98
N ALA A 122 -5.45 -16.84 -4.78
CA ALA A 122 -5.03 -15.96 -3.69
C ALA A 122 -5.24 -16.58 -2.29
N ARG A 123 -6.41 -17.17 -2.05
CA ARG A 123 -6.76 -17.74 -0.73
C ARG A 123 -5.88 -18.94 -0.37
N GLN A 124 -5.66 -19.85 -1.31
CA GLN A 124 -4.75 -20.99 -1.11
C GLN A 124 -3.29 -20.52 -0.95
N SER A 125 -2.89 -19.47 -1.66
CA SER A 125 -1.55 -18.90 -1.55
C SER A 125 -1.33 -18.30 -0.16
N LEU A 126 -2.31 -17.55 0.37
CA LEU A 126 -2.26 -17.02 1.74
C LEU A 126 -2.21 -18.12 2.81
N ASP A 127 -2.95 -19.23 2.64
CA ASP A 127 -2.85 -20.38 3.55
C ASP A 127 -1.44 -20.99 3.57
N ARG A 128 -0.81 -21.12 2.39
CA ARG A 128 0.56 -21.64 2.27
C ARG A 128 1.59 -20.66 2.85
N LEU A 129 1.44 -19.36 2.58
CA LEU A 129 2.29 -18.32 3.16
C LEU A 129 2.18 -18.33 4.68
N ALA A 130 0.97 -18.43 5.23
CA ALA A 130 0.76 -18.52 6.68
C ALA A 130 1.43 -19.76 7.28
N ALA A 131 1.34 -20.91 6.61
CA ALA A 131 2.04 -22.12 7.06
C ALA A 131 3.58 -21.96 7.09
N LYS A 132 4.16 -21.19 6.16
CA LYS A 132 5.59 -20.86 6.15
C LYS A 132 5.96 -19.82 7.20
N ALA A 133 5.15 -18.79 7.35
CA ALA A 133 5.34 -17.70 8.30
C ALA A 133 5.35 -18.17 9.75
N ALA A 134 4.61 -19.24 10.08
CA ALA A 134 4.56 -19.81 11.43
C ALA A 134 5.92 -20.27 11.98
N GLY A 135 6.89 -20.56 11.11
CA GLY A 135 8.26 -20.92 11.49
C GLY A 135 9.30 -19.85 11.22
N SER A 136 8.89 -18.64 10.82
CA SER A 136 9.83 -17.55 10.53
C SER A 136 10.38 -16.95 11.83
N PRO A 137 11.69 -16.68 11.92
CA PRO A 137 12.28 -16.02 13.08
C PRO A 137 11.76 -14.59 13.19
N THR A 138 11.77 -14.08 14.42
CA THR A 138 11.51 -12.67 14.75
C THR A 138 12.81 -12.08 15.26
N ASP A 139 13.22 -10.97 14.66
CA ASP A 139 14.43 -10.26 15.10
C ASP A 139 14.16 -9.52 16.41
N THR A 140 15.21 -9.31 17.20
CA THR A 140 15.15 -8.47 18.41
C THR A 140 16.01 -7.23 18.17
N VAL A 141 15.52 -6.06 18.56
CA VAL A 141 16.21 -4.78 18.45
C VAL A 141 16.37 -4.18 19.84
N GLN A 142 17.58 -3.76 20.19
CA GLN A 142 17.86 -3.04 21.42
C GLN A 142 17.64 -1.53 21.22
N PRO A 143 17.37 -0.73 22.28
CA PRO A 143 17.11 0.71 22.16
C PRO A 143 18.19 1.52 21.43
N ALA A 144 19.46 1.08 21.48
CA ALA A 144 20.57 1.76 20.81
C ALA A 144 20.83 1.25 19.37
N GLN A 145 20.06 0.29 18.89
CA GLN A 145 20.17 -0.29 17.55
C GLN A 145 19.17 0.34 16.59
N PHE A 146 19.38 0.10 15.30
CA PHE A 146 18.49 0.58 14.24
C PHE A 146 18.03 -0.60 13.39
N ILE A 147 16.86 -0.44 12.77
CA ILE A 147 16.41 -1.31 11.69
C ILE A 147 16.80 -0.63 10.39
N TYR A 148 17.79 -1.22 9.72
CA TYR A 148 18.16 -0.83 8.38
C TYR A 148 17.21 -1.52 7.39
N THR A 149 16.46 -0.71 6.64
CA THR A 149 15.64 -1.17 5.51
C THR A 149 16.23 -0.63 4.22
N ARG A 150 16.62 -1.53 3.32
CA ARG A 150 16.96 -1.16 1.93
C ARG A 150 15.79 -1.51 1.04
N MET A 151 15.25 -0.52 0.34
CA MET A 151 14.19 -0.67 -0.65
C MET A 151 14.74 -0.40 -2.04
N TRP A 152 14.38 -1.21 -3.03
CA TRP A 152 14.80 -0.98 -4.42
C TRP A 152 13.73 -1.45 -5.40
N GLY A 153 13.61 -0.74 -6.51
CA GLY A 153 12.67 -1.10 -7.56
C GLY A 153 12.41 0.08 -8.49
N VAL A 154 11.13 0.36 -8.73
CA VAL A 154 10.68 1.48 -9.56
C VAL A 154 9.62 2.29 -8.85
N THR A 155 9.72 3.61 -9.00
CA THR A 155 8.75 4.57 -8.46
C THR A 155 8.38 5.56 -9.55
N SER A 156 7.10 5.94 -9.60
CA SER A 156 6.66 7.09 -10.40
C SER A 156 7.03 8.38 -9.66
N SER A 157 7.70 9.30 -10.36
CA SER A 157 7.71 10.70 -9.95
C SER A 157 6.52 11.40 -10.60
N ASP A 158 5.39 11.42 -9.91
CA ASP A 158 4.27 12.28 -10.30
C ASP A 158 4.50 13.65 -9.68
N ASN A 159 4.76 14.66 -10.52
CA ASN A 159 4.68 16.04 -10.06
C ASN A 159 3.19 16.37 -9.94
N ILE A 160 2.68 16.47 -8.71
CA ILE A 160 1.30 16.90 -8.45
C ILE A 160 1.09 18.25 -9.15
N GLY A 161 0.23 18.27 -10.18
CA GLY A 161 -0.10 19.46 -10.96
C GLY A 161 0.47 19.50 -12.39
N ASP A 162 1.40 18.61 -12.75
CA ASP A 162 1.84 18.47 -14.15
C ASP A 162 0.90 17.55 -14.93
N ALA A 163 0.52 17.97 -16.15
CA ALA A 163 -0.26 17.13 -17.07
C ALA A 163 0.57 16.02 -17.74
N ALA A 164 1.88 16.00 -17.51
CA ALA A 164 2.76 14.98 -18.06
C ALA A 164 2.51 13.63 -17.35
N PRO A 165 2.52 12.51 -18.09
CA PRO A 165 2.43 11.20 -17.46
C PRO A 165 3.61 10.99 -16.50
N GLY A 166 3.32 10.35 -15.37
CA GLY A 166 4.31 9.94 -14.39
C GLY A 166 5.49 9.25 -15.04
N LYS A 167 6.70 9.65 -14.65
CA LYS A 167 7.93 9.00 -15.13
C LYS A 167 8.30 7.91 -14.13
N MET A 168 8.28 6.66 -14.60
CA MET A 168 8.83 5.54 -13.85
C MET A 168 10.35 5.58 -13.94
N ALA A 169 11.00 5.63 -12.78
CA ALA A 169 12.45 5.56 -12.67
C ALA A 169 12.84 4.42 -11.73
N ARG A 170 14.03 3.84 -11.96
CA ARG A 170 14.65 3.02 -10.93
C ARG A 170 14.89 3.89 -9.71
N ASP A 171 14.58 3.34 -8.55
CA ASP A 171 14.74 4.05 -7.29
C ASP A 171 15.25 3.09 -6.24
N GLU A 172 16.10 3.62 -5.37
CA GLU A 172 16.64 2.94 -4.22
C GLU A 172 16.53 3.87 -3.03
N ILE A 173 15.95 3.37 -1.94
CA ILE A 173 15.78 4.13 -0.70
C ILE A 173 16.26 3.28 0.46
N GLU A 174 17.15 3.84 1.26
CA GLU A 174 17.69 3.25 2.47
C GLU A 174 17.14 4.03 3.67
N PHE A 175 16.62 3.30 4.66
CA PHE A 175 16.10 3.84 5.91
C PHE A 175 16.86 3.25 7.08
N TRP A 176 17.01 4.05 8.13
CA TRP A 176 17.47 3.59 9.44
C TRP A 176 16.42 3.99 10.48
N PHE A 177 15.55 3.05 10.85
CA PHE A 177 14.47 3.29 11.79
C PHE A 177 14.92 3.08 13.23
N THR A 178 14.51 3.99 14.13
CA THR A 178 14.61 3.79 15.58
C THR A 178 13.59 2.76 16.05
N PRO A 179 13.91 1.92 17.05
CA PRO A 179 12.94 0.96 17.58
C PRO A 179 11.79 1.66 18.30
N GLU A 180 12.02 2.83 18.89
CA GLU A 180 10.96 3.67 19.47
C GLU A 180 10.18 4.38 18.35
N GLY A 181 9.08 3.76 17.93
CA GLY A 181 8.11 4.36 17.00
C GLY A 181 8.43 4.21 15.51
N MET A 182 9.47 3.46 15.14
CA MET A 182 9.92 3.29 13.75
C MET A 182 10.12 4.63 13.01
N THR A 183 10.69 5.61 13.70
CA THR A 183 10.99 6.90 13.09
C THR A 183 12.30 6.78 12.30
N ALA A 184 12.31 7.24 11.05
CA ALA A 184 13.52 7.22 10.23
C ALA A 184 14.53 8.26 10.74
N ALA A 185 15.59 7.80 11.41
CA ALA A 185 16.69 8.64 11.89
C ALA A 185 17.63 9.06 10.75
N ALA A 186 17.67 8.29 9.67
CA ALA A 186 18.37 8.63 8.44
C ALA A 186 17.61 8.06 7.24
N ILE A 187 17.69 8.78 6.13
CA ILE A 187 17.15 8.37 4.84
C ILE A 187 18.21 8.66 3.79
N THR A 188 18.50 7.70 2.92
CA THR A 188 19.36 7.89 1.74
C THR A 188 18.61 7.44 0.52
N ARG A 189 18.45 8.31 -0.47
CA ARG A 189 17.77 7.99 -1.73
C ARG A 189 18.77 8.05 -2.87
N ASN A 190 18.93 6.96 -3.60
CA ASN A 190 19.88 6.81 -4.71
C ASN A 190 21.31 7.26 -4.32
N GLY A 191 21.75 6.88 -3.12
CA GLY A 191 23.06 7.25 -2.57
C GLY A 191 23.20 8.69 -2.08
N VAL A 192 22.14 9.50 -2.15
CA VAL A 192 22.11 10.89 -1.67
C VAL A 192 21.36 10.94 -0.32
N PRO A 193 21.99 11.44 0.76
CA PRO A 193 21.29 11.66 2.02
C PRO A 193 20.09 12.60 1.83
N ASP A 194 18.92 12.19 2.29
CA ASP A 194 17.73 13.02 2.31
C ASP A 194 17.70 13.81 3.63
N GLN A 195 17.62 15.13 3.54
CA GLN A 195 17.57 16.01 4.70
C GLN A 195 16.21 15.99 5.42
N GLY A 196 15.22 15.27 4.89
CA GLY A 196 13.90 15.10 5.50
C GLY A 196 13.83 14.13 6.68
N ALA A 197 14.96 13.52 7.12
CA ALA A 197 14.96 12.66 8.29
C ALA A 197 14.59 13.45 9.56
N ALA A 198 13.62 12.93 10.31
CA ALA A 198 13.21 13.54 11.57
C ALA A 198 14.22 13.20 12.66
N ALA A 199 14.44 14.13 13.60
CA ALA A 199 15.05 13.76 14.87
C ALA A 199 14.17 12.68 15.52
N PRO A 200 14.76 11.63 16.12
CA PRO A 200 14.00 10.66 16.88
C PRO A 200 13.08 11.38 17.86
N THR A 201 11.78 11.16 17.72
CA THR A 201 10.84 11.58 18.74
C THR A 201 11.11 10.74 19.97
N GLY A 202 10.90 11.29 21.17
CA GLY A 202 11.03 10.52 22.40
C GLY A 202 10.07 9.32 22.45
N PRO A 203 9.90 8.70 23.63
CA PRO A 203 8.97 7.59 23.80
C PRO A 203 7.60 7.87 23.16
N VAL A 204 7.04 6.87 22.47
CA VAL A 204 5.71 6.97 21.85
C VAL A 204 4.67 6.59 22.90
N ASP A 205 3.89 7.57 23.35
CA ASP A 205 2.87 7.36 24.41
C ASP A 205 1.72 6.43 23.95
N HIS A 206 1.37 6.49 22.66
CA HIS A 206 0.28 5.71 22.06
C HIS A 206 0.74 5.09 20.74
N PRO A 207 1.45 3.94 20.77
CA PRO A 207 1.92 3.30 19.54
C PRO A 207 0.75 2.75 18.71
N TYR A 208 0.90 2.83 17.40
CA TYR A 208 -0.11 2.46 16.40
C TYR A 208 0.56 2.16 15.06
N ILE A 209 -0.22 1.86 14.01
CA ILE A 209 0.32 1.33 12.73
C ILE A 209 1.34 2.25 12.04
N TRP A 210 1.28 3.57 12.22
CA TRP A 210 2.26 4.51 11.62
C TRP A 210 3.43 4.87 12.54
N GLN A 211 3.34 4.54 13.82
CA GLN A 211 4.42 4.71 14.80
C GLN A 211 4.50 3.47 15.71
N PRO A 212 4.77 2.28 15.15
CA PRO A 212 4.75 1.06 15.93
C PRO A 212 6.00 0.97 16.83
N THR A 213 5.86 0.34 17.99
CA THR A 213 7.00 -0.07 18.83
C THR A 213 7.10 -1.59 18.83
N PRO A 214 8.27 -2.19 19.14
CA PRO A 214 8.41 -3.63 19.33
C PRO A 214 7.38 -4.20 20.32
N GLU A 215 7.11 -3.51 21.42
CA GLU A 215 6.13 -3.92 22.42
C GLU A 215 4.70 -3.91 21.86
N TRP A 216 4.35 -2.88 21.07
CA TRP A 216 3.06 -2.82 20.42
C TRP A 216 2.89 -3.94 19.39
N LEU A 217 3.91 -4.18 18.55
CA LEU A 217 3.91 -5.28 17.57
C LEU A 217 3.77 -6.65 18.25
N ALA A 218 4.44 -6.84 19.39
CA ALA A 218 4.35 -8.05 20.20
C ALA A 218 2.99 -8.21 20.89
N GLY A 219 2.33 -7.10 21.24
CA GLY A 219 1.01 -7.07 21.87
C GLY A 219 -0.17 -7.20 20.90
N LEU A 220 0.07 -7.22 19.58
CA LEU A 220 -1.00 -7.32 18.59
C LEU A 220 -1.80 -8.62 18.74
N PRO A 221 -3.13 -8.59 18.54
CA PRO A 221 -3.95 -9.80 18.62
C PRO A 221 -3.54 -10.86 17.59
N THR A 222 -3.54 -12.13 17.99
CA THR A 222 -3.23 -13.26 17.09
C THR A 222 -4.49 -13.89 16.47
N GLN A 223 -5.67 -13.38 16.82
CA GLN A 223 -6.93 -13.76 16.17
C GLN A 223 -7.18 -12.85 14.95
N PRO A 224 -7.38 -13.39 13.74
CA PRO A 224 -7.41 -12.59 12.51
C PRO A 224 -8.42 -11.43 12.53
N ALA A 225 -9.63 -11.66 13.04
CA ALA A 225 -10.66 -10.63 13.12
C ALA A 225 -10.34 -9.54 14.16
N ALA A 226 -9.77 -9.92 15.31
CA ALA A 226 -9.36 -8.97 16.34
C ALA A 226 -8.16 -8.14 15.89
N LEU A 227 -7.20 -8.77 15.21
CA LEU A 227 -6.06 -8.07 14.60
C LEU A 227 -6.54 -7.04 13.59
N LYS A 228 -7.46 -7.43 12.71
CA LYS A 228 -8.06 -6.51 11.72
C LYS A 228 -8.64 -5.27 12.40
N ALA A 229 -9.42 -5.46 13.47
CA ALA A 229 -10.04 -4.37 14.21
C ALA A 229 -8.99 -3.45 14.86
N ALA A 230 -7.97 -4.03 15.52
CA ALA A 230 -6.89 -3.27 16.15
C ALA A 230 -6.09 -2.43 15.14
N LEU A 231 -5.83 -2.97 13.94
CA LEU A 231 -5.14 -2.22 12.88
C LEU A 231 -6.01 -1.08 12.33
N LEU A 232 -7.31 -1.30 12.15
CA LEU A 232 -8.25 -0.25 11.67
C LEU A 232 -8.41 0.88 12.68
N GLU A 233 -8.44 0.59 13.98
CA GLU A 233 -8.51 1.60 15.03
C GLU A 233 -7.36 2.61 14.94
N GLY A 234 -6.15 2.13 14.62
CA GLY A 234 -4.98 3.00 14.42
C GLY A 234 -4.99 3.81 13.12
N ILE A 235 -5.82 3.46 12.14
CA ILE A 235 -5.94 4.17 10.85
C ILE A 235 -6.96 5.30 10.96
N GLY A 236 -8.04 5.09 11.72
CA GLY A 236 -9.16 6.03 11.86
C GLY A 236 -10.23 5.89 10.77
N ASP A 237 -11.18 6.82 10.77
CA ASP A 237 -12.35 6.78 9.89
C ASP A 237 -12.04 7.26 8.46
N ASN A 238 -12.67 6.62 7.47
CA ASN A 238 -12.63 7.04 6.06
C ASN A 238 -13.92 6.61 5.34
N ASP A 239 -14.48 7.49 4.51
CA ASP A 239 -15.74 7.28 3.80
C ASP A 239 -15.56 6.88 2.32
N LYS A 240 -14.35 7.01 1.80
CA LYS A 240 -14.03 6.82 0.36
C LYS A 240 -13.70 5.38 -0.03
N TRP A 241 -13.15 4.62 0.90
CA TRP A 241 -12.54 3.30 0.67
C TRP A 241 -13.04 2.29 1.68
N SER A 242 -13.12 1.02 1.27
CA SER A 242 -13.37 -0.04 2.24
C SER A 242 -12.20 -0.24 3.20
N ASP A 243 -12.50 -0.76 4.38
CA ASP A 243 -11.51 -1.20 5.38
C ASP A 243 -10.41 -2.09 4.77
N ASP A 244 -10.77 -2.97 3.82
CA ASP A 244 -9.83 -3.88 3.18
C ASP A 244 -8.80 -3.13 2.33
N HIS A 245 -9.23 -2.06 1.65
CA HIS A 245 -8.33 -1.23 0.83
C HIS A 245 -7.42 -0.37 1.71
N LEU A 246 -7.96 0.24 2.77
CA LEU A 246 -7.16 0.97 3.75
C LEU A 246 -6.09 0.07 4.35
N LEU A 247 -6.46 -1.12 4.82
CA LEU A 247 -5.51 -2.06 5.39
C LEU A 247 -4.47 -2.54 4.37
N ALA A 248 -4.84 -2.74 3.10
CA ALA A 248 -3.88 -3.14 2.07
C ALA A 248 -2.73 -2.12 1.92
N LYS A 249 -3.06 -0.83 1.91
CA LYS A 249 -2.08 0.25 1.88
C LYS A 249 -1.26 0.31 3.18
N GLU A 250 -1.94 0.40 4.32
CA GLU A 250 -1.27 0.70 5.60
C GLU A 250 -0.47 -0.49 6.15
N ILE A 251 -0.88 -1.73 5.89
CA ILE A 251 -0.03 -2.91 6.16
C ILE A 251 1.23 -2.88 5.30
N GLY A 252 1.13 -2.42 4.06
CA GLY A 252 2.30 -2.24 3.19
C GLY A 252 3.33 -1.29 3.78
N GLU A 253 2.91 -0.16 4.33
CA GLU A 253 3.79 0.80 5.02
C GLU A 253 4.36 0.22 6.32
N LEU A 254 3.52 -0.42 7.13
CA LEU A 254 3.95 -1.08 8.38
C LEU A 254 5.10 -2.07 8.12
N LEU A 255 4.97 -2.91 7.08
CA LEU A 255 5.94 -3.97 6.78
C LEU A 255 7.27 -3.43 6.25
N VAL A 256 7.30 -2.22 5.69
CA VAL A 256 8.54 -1.56 5.25
C VAL A 256 9.46 -1.25 6.43
N SER A 257 8.92 -0.93 7.60
CA SER A 257 9.72 -0.59 8.78
C SER A 257 9.83 -1.72 9.81
N SER A 258 8.86 -2.65 9.84
CA SER A 258 8.70 -3.56 10.98
C SER A 258 8.58 -5.05 10.66
N GLU A 259 8.67 -5.46 9.39
CA GLU A 259 8.38 -6.86 9.03
C GLU A 259 9.28 -7.87 9.74
N SER A 260 10.54 -7.55 10.03
CA SER A 260 11.44 -8.43 10.79
C SER A 260 11.11 -8.56 12.28
N LEU A 261 10.42 -7.57 12.84
CA LEU A 261 10.04 -7.54 14.26
C LEU A 261 8.67 -8.14 14.55
N LEU A 262 7.88 -8.44 13.52
CA LEU A 262 6.58 -9.08 13.71
C LEU A 262 6.75 -10.51 14.26
N PRO A 263 6.14 -10.83 15.42
CA PRO A 263 6.06 -12.20 15.90
C PRO A 263 5.45 -13.14 14.84
N ALA A 264 5.88 -14.40 14.84
CA ALA A 264 5.43 -15.39 13.87
C ALA A 264 3.90 -15.59 13.87
N ASP A 265 3.28 -15.63 15.04
CA ASP A 265 1.84 -15.78 15.23
C ASP A 265 1.05 -14.55 14.78
N VAL A 266 1.55 -13.33 15.04
CA VAL A 266 0.99 -12.08 14.51
C VAL A 266 1.07 -12.05 12.99
N ARG A 267 2.21 -12.44 12.39
CA ARG A 267 2.36 -12.55 10.92
C ARG A 267 1.37 -13.55 10.33
N VAL A 268 1.17 -14.70 10.97
CA VAL A 268 0.16 -15.70 10.58
C VAL A 268 -1.26 -15.13 10.68
N ALA A 269 -1.58 -14.43 11.77
CA ALA A 269 -2.87 -13.78 11.97
C ALA A 269 -3.13 -12.71 10.91
N MET A 270 -2.12 -11.94 10.54
CA MET A 270 -2.17 -10.93 9.49
C MET A 270 -2.47 -11.56 8.13
N LEU A 271 -1.73 -12.60 7.73
CA LEU A 271 -1.99 -13.34 6.48
C LEU A 271 -3.40 -13.96 6.43
N LYS A 272 -3.88 -14.49 7.55
CA LYS A 272 -5.25 -15.01 7.67
C LYS A 272 -6.29 -13.89 7.62
N SER A 273 -5.99 -12.71 8.15
CA SER A 273 -6.86 -11.52 8.04
C SER A 273 -6.96 -11.06 6.60
N ILE A 274 -5.82 -10.95 5.89
CA ILE A 274 -5.75 -10.60 4.46
C ILE A 274 -6.64 -11.54 3.64
N LYS A 275 -6.65 -12.85 3.94
CA LYS A 275 -7.47 -13.85 3.22
C LYS A 275 -8.97 -13.54 3.20
N THR A 276 -9.45 -12.76 4.17
CA THR A 276 -10.87 -12.36 4.28
C THR A 276 -11.24 -11.17 3.41
N TRP A 277 -10.26 -10.46 2.84
CA TRP A 277 -10.51 -9.27 2.04
C TRP A 277 -11.29 -9.57 0.76
N LYS A 278 -12.10 -8.59 0.35
CA LYS A 278 -12.78 -8.60 -0.95
C LYS A 278 -11.83 -8.12 -2.05
N GLY A 279 -12.09 -8.55 -3.28
CA GLY A 279 -11.29 -8.12 -4.44
C GLY A 279 -9.87 -8.69 -4.50
N LEU A 280 -9.57 -9.74 -3.74
CA LEU A 280 -8.26 -10.37 -3.77
C LEU A 280 -7.99 -11.08 -5.10
N SER A 281 -6.80 -10.83 -5.64
CA SER A 281 -6.19 -11.65 -6.69
C SER A 281 -4.75 -11.97 -6.31
N ALA A 282 -4.16 -12.96 -6.99
CA ALA A 282 -2.77 -13.31 -6.76
C ALA A 282 -2.09 -13.78 -8.03
N ARG A 283 -0.79 -13.51 -8.10
CA ARG A 283 0.07 -13.97 -9.18
C ARG A 283 1.43 -14.37 -8.63
N GLU A 284 2.02 -15.36 -9.28
CA GLU A 284 3.42 -15.68 -9.14
C GLU A 284 4.20 -14.90 -10.20
N THR A 285 5.29 -14.26 -9.79
CA THR A 285 6.16 -13.48 -10.68
C THR A 285 7.60 -13.60 -10.25
N VAL A 286 8.52 -13.19 -11.13
CA VAL A 286 9.92 -12.97 -10.80
C VAL A 286 10.16 -11.47 -10.75
N PHE A 287 10.81 -10.99 -9.69
CA PHE A 287 11.28 -9.62 -9.56
C PHE A 287 12.74 -9.64 -9.13
N ASP A 288 13.61 -8.99 -9.91
CA ASP A 288 15.06 -8.97 -9.66
C ASP A 288 15.66 -10.38 -9.46
N GLY A 289 15.26 -11.33 -10.32
CA GLY A 289 15.67 -12.74 -10.22
C GLY A 289 15.03 -13.53 -9.07
N LYS A 290 14.31 -12.88 -8.15
CA LYS A 290 13.64 -13.52 -7.03
C LYS A 290 12.19 -13.88 -7.38
N ARG A 291 11.82 -15.15 -7.17
CA ARG A 291 10.44 -15.60 -7.25
C ARG A 291 9.64 -15.06 -6.07
N VAL A 292 8.54 -14.35 -6.35
CA VAL A 292 7.64 -13.81 -5.33
C VAL A 292 6.19 -14.15 -5.65
N TRP A 293 5.36 -14.20 -4.61
CA TRP A 293 3.91 -14.27 -4.74
C TRP A 293 3.32 -12.91 -4.41
N ALA A 294 2.69 -12.30 -5.40
CA ALA A 294 2.08 -10.99 -5.28
C ALA A 294 0.59 -11.17 -4.95
N ILE A 295 0.16 -10.68 -3.79
CA ILE A 295 -1.23 -10.71 -3.33
C ILE A 295 -1.79 -9.30 -3.47
N ARG A 296 -2.78 -9.13 -4.33
CA ARG A 296 -3.35 -7.84 -4.71
C ARG A 296 -4.75 -7.67 -4.14
N GLN A 297 -4.99 -6.51 -3.54
CA GLN A 297 -6.33 -5.99 -3.26
C GLN A 297 -6.67 -4.94 -4.32
N THR A 298 -7.85 -5.02 -4.92
CA THR A 298 -8.30 -4.06 -5.94
C THR A 298 -9.65 -3.46 -5.56
N GLU A 299 -9.75 -2.14 -5.60
CA GLU A 299 -10.98 -1.39 -5.37
C GLU A 299 -11.02 -0.13 -6.24
N GLN A 300 -12.15 0.11 -6.90
CA GLN A 300 -12.38 1.29 -7.76
C GLN A 300 -11.25 1.53 -8.79
N GLY A 301 -10.71 0.45 -9.35
CA GLY A 301 -9.61 0.49 -10.31
C GLY A 301 -8.24 0.77 -9.70
N ARG A 302 -8.13 1.11 -8.41
CA ARG A 302 -6.83 1.16 -7.70
C ARG A 302 -6.47 -0.21 -7.16
N PHE A 303 -5.19 -0.48 -7.03
CA PHE A 303 -4.72 -1.67 -6.35
C PHE A 303 -3.52 -1.40 -5.44
N ASP A 304 -3.48 -2.16 -4.35
CA ASP A 304 -2.32 -2.33 -3.48
C ASP A 304 -1.96 -3.82 -3.47
N GLU A 305 -0.69 -4.12 -3.67
CA GLU A 305 -0.18 -5.47 -3.85
C GLU A 305 1.00 -5.70 -2.90
N LEU A 306 0.91 -6.72 -2.07
CA LEU A 306 2.00 -7.15 -1.19
C LEU A 306 2.77 -8.29 -1.85
N LEU A 307 4.10 -8.19 -1.85
CA LEU A 307 4.99 -9.20 -2.45
C LEU A 307 5.56 -10.08 -1.35
N PHE A 308 5.32 -11.38 -1.42
CA PHE A 308 5.77 -12.34 -0.44
C PHE A 308 6.82 -13.29 -1.00
N ASP A 309 7.79 -13.65 -0.17
CA ASP A 309 8.68 -14.76 -0.43
C ASP A 309 7.94 -16.08 -0.17
N PRO A 310 7.71 -16.93 -1.18
CA PRO A 310 6.94 -18.17 -1.00
C PRO A 310 7.65 -19.21 -0.13
N THR A 311 8.95 -19.06 0.13
CA THR A 311 9.72 -20.01 0.94
C THR A 311 9.58 -19.75 2.43
N THR A 312 9.56 -18.47 2.82
CA THR A 312 9.51 -18.03 4.22
C THR A 312 8.12 -17.57 4.65
N GLY A 313 7.28 -17.11 3.70
CA GLY A 313 6.00 -16.46 4.02
C GLY A 313 6.16 -15.00 4.44
N ARG A 314 7.37 -14.43 4.39
CA ARG A 314 7.66 -13.04 4.76
C ARG A 314 7.30 -12.09 3.61
N ALA A 315 6.84 -10.90 3.96
CA ALA A 315 6.68 -9.83 2.99
C ALA A 315 8.05 -9.23 2.67
N VAL A 316 8.33 -9.06 1.38
CA VAL A 316 9.64 -8.64 0.85
C VAL A 316 9.52 -7.51 -0.14
N GLY A 317 8.33 -6.93 -0.28
CA GLY A 317 8.08 -5.91 -1.27
C GLY A 317 6.60 -5.54 -1.33
N ARG A 318 6.32 -4.50 -2.12
CA ARG A 318 4.95 -4.10 -2.44
C ARG A 318 4.90 -3.45 -3.82
N ALA A 319 3.71 -3.35 -4.37
CA ALA A 319 3.40 -2.55 -5.54
C ALA A 319 2.06 -1.85 -5.36
N ASN A 320 1.83 -0.74 -6.06
CA ASN A 320 0.51 -0.14 -6.19
C ASN A 320 0.34 0.45 -7.60
N GLY A 321 -0.90 0.80 -7.91
CA GLY A 321 -1.22 1.39 -9.20
C GLY A 321 -2.70 1.51 -9.49
N ILE A 322 -3.01 1.75 -10.76
CA ILE A 322 -4.36 1.95 -11.28
C ILE A 322 -4.56 1.10 -12.53
N GLY A 323 -5.63 0.32 -12.56
CA GLY A 323 -5.90 -0.68 -13.59
C GLY A 323 -4.75 -1.67 -13.66
N ASP A 324 -4.11 -1.73 -14.83
CA ASP A 324 -2.94 -2.57 -15.08
C ASP A 324 -1.62 -1.78 -15.05
N THR A 325 -1.68 -0.48 -14.76
CA THR A 325 -0.51 0.40 -14.67
C THR A 325 0.05 0.39 -13.26
N ILE A 326 1.31 0.01 -13.13
CA ILE A 326 2.08 0.11 -11.88
C ILE A 326 2.64 1.53 -11.75
N SER A 327 2.36 2.17 -10.61
CA SER A 327 2.94 3.45 -10.23
C SER A 327 4.12 3.29 -9.27
N TYR A 328 4.19 2.15 -8.59
CA TYR A 328 5.18 1.89 -7.57
C TYR A 328 5.38 0.38 -7.46
N GLN A 329 6.62 -0.10 -7.49
CA GLN A 329 6.94 -1.50 -7.20
C GLN A 329 8.35 -1.60 -6.64
N VAL A 330 8.48 -2.11 -5.42
CA VAL A 330 9.76 -2.21 -4.71
C VAL A 330 9.86 -3.55 -4.01
N LEU A 331 11.09 -4.05 -3.88
CA LEU A 331 11.47 -5.03 -2.87
C LEU A 331 12.15 -4.33 -1.70
N TRP A 332 12.22 -5.02 -0.57
CA TRP A 332 13.01 -4.59 0.57
C TRP A 332 13.75 -5.74 1.28
N THR A 333 14.79 -5.37 2.00
CA THR A 333 15.50 -6.21 2.96
C THR A 333 15.67 -5.48 4.28
N HIS A 334 15.68 -6.25 5.37
CA HIS A 334 15.83 -5.77 6.74
C HIS A 334 17.13 -6.27 7.36
N LYS A 335 17.74 -5.46 8.22
CA LYS A 335 18.86 -5.85 9.08
C LYS A 335 18.85 -5.01 10.36
N VAL A 336 19.19 -5.61 11.49
CA VAL A 336 19.48 -4.85 12.72
C VAL A 336 20.94 -4.40 12.71
N VAL A 337 21.17 -3.10 12.87
CA VAL A 337 22.52 -2.49 12.85
C VAL A 337 22.79 -1.68 14.11
N GLY A 338 24.06 -1.43 14.42
CA GLY A 338 24.45 -0.77 15.67
C GLY A 338 24.36 0.76 15.59
N LYS A 339 24.43 1.33 14.39
CA LYS A 339 24.43 2.79 14.17
C LYS A 339 23.70 3.16 12.89
N ALA A 340 23.07 4.33 12.87
CA ALA A 340 22.55 4.92 11.65
C ALA A 340 23.69 5.13 10.62
N GLY A 341 23.44 4.73 9.37
CA GLY A 341 24.42 4.75 8.28
C GLY A 341 25.18 3.43 8.06
N GLU A 342 25.10 2.48 9.00
CA GLU A 342 25.63 1.12 8.78
C GLU A 342 24.69 0.31 7.87
N ARG A 343 25.26 -0.47 6.94
CA ARG A 343 24.54 -1.35 6.00
C ARG A 343 24.72 -2.83 6.37
#